data_AF-A0A0E9N855-F1
#
_entry.id   AF-A0A0E9N855-F1
#
_cell.length_a   1.000
_cell.length_b   1.000
_cell.length_c   1.000
_cell.angle_alpha   90.00
_cell.angle_beta   90.00
_cell.angle_gamma   90.00
#
_symmetry.space_group_name_H-M   'P 1'
#
loop_
_entity.id
_entity.type
_entity.pdbx_description
1 polymer ?
#
loop_
_entity_poly.entity_id
_entity_poly.type
_entity_poly.pdbx_seq_one_letter_code
_entity_poly.pdbx_strand_id
1 'polypeptide(L)'
;MAQVIPMIRERLSGMNFNVPERFRSERFANLRPLNEFFDIRRVSKPAHFGDVTQRVNYNLSRFSSNYAVIFAMLCFYSLISNPLLLFVIGLVVGGMFLIGKLNGEALSIGPVHATTSQLYTGLLVVAVPLGFLASPISTVFWLLGASAVTILGHASFLEPPVESAFEEQQV
;
A
#
# COMPACT_ATOMS: atom_id res chain seq x y z
N MET A 1 -21.97 -20.97 21.68
CA MET A 1 -21.12 -19.78 21.46
C MET A 1 -19.76 -19.84 22.19
N ALA A 2 -19.33 -20.96 22.79
CA ALA A 2 -18.13 -21.03 23.66
C ALA A 2 -16.83 -21.53 22.98
N GLN A 3 -16.81 -21.72 21.66
CA GLN A 3 -15.69 -22.40 20.94
C GLN A 3 -14.94 -21.48 19.94
N VAL A 4 -15.42 -20.27 19.68
CA VAL A 4 -14.87 -19.41 18.61
C VAL A 4 -13.66 -18.60 19.08
N ILE A 5 -13.66 -18.18 20.35
CA ILE A 5 -12.59 -17.36 20.96
C ILE A 5 -11.22 -18.08 20.98
N PRO A 6 -11.11 -19.37 21.41
CA PRO A 6 -9.83 -20.07 21.37
C PRO A 6 -9.32 -20.33 19.94
N MET A 7 -10.23 -20.54 18.98
CA MET A 7 -9.91 -20.77 17.56
C MET A 7 -9.29 -19.53 16.89
N ILE A 8 -9.75 -18.32 17.22
CA ILE A 8 -9.17 -17.08 16.71
C ILE A 8 -7.78 -16.83 17.34
N ARG A 9 -7.62 -17.13 18.63
CA ARG A 9 -6.34 -16.98 19.35
C ARG A 9 -5.25 -17.88 18.77
N GLU A 10 -5.57 -19.12 18.41
CA GLU A 10 -4.62 -20.06 17.80
C GLU A 10 -4.22 -19.64 16.38
N ARG A 11 -5.18 -19.16 15.57
CA ARG A 11 -4.91 -18.64 14.22
C ARG A 11 -4.07 -17.36 14.22
N LEU A 12 -4.21 -16.50 15.23
CA LEU A 12 -3.40 -15.30 15.39
C LEU A 12 -1.99 -15.62 15.93
N SER A 13 -1.85 -16.64 16.78
CA SER A 13 -0.56 -17.10 17.33
C SER A 13 0.35 -17.78 16.30
N GLY A 14 -0.23 -18.34 15.23
CA GLY A 14 0.51 -18.97 14.13
C GLY A 14 0.97 -18.01 13.03
N MET A 15 0.60 -16.73 13.09
CA MET A 15 1.13 -15.69 12.19
C MET A 15 2.55 -15.31 12.63
N ASN A 16 3.49 -16.22 12.44
CA ASN A 16 4.89 -15.86 12.35
C ASN A 16 5.01 -14.99 11.08
N PHE A 17 5.14 -13.67 11.23
CA PHE A 17 5.48 -12.74 10.14
C PHE A 17 6.94 -12.97 9.70
N ASN A 18 7.29 -14.20 9.36
CA ASN A 18 8.53 -14.49 8.70
C ASN A 18 8.34 -14.05 7.26
N VAL A 19 8.65 -12.78 6.98
CA VAL A 19 8.72 -12.26 5.61
C VAL A 19 9.69 -13.19 4.88
N PRO A 20 9.23 -14.03 3.94
CA PRO A 20 10.10 -15.03 3.33
C PRO A 20 11.31 -14.32 2.77
N GLU A 21 12.54 -14.79 3.03
CA GLU A 21 13.76 -14.15 2.49
C GLU A 21 13.67 -13.92 0.98
N ARG A 22 12.93 -14.79 0.27
CA ARG A 22 12.58 -14.66 -1.15
C ARG A 22 11.93 -13.31 -1.51
N PHE A 23 11.07 -12.76 -0.65
CA PHE A 23 10.44 -11.44 -0.84
C PHE A 23 11.45 -10.30 -0.79
N ARG A 24 12.51 -10.41 0.02
CA ARG A 24 13.59 -9.42 0.10
C ARG A 24 14.63 -9.62 -1.00
N SER A 25 15.04 -10.84 -1.28
CA SER A 25 16.10 -11.09 -2.26
C SER A 25 15.61 -10.87 -3.70
N GLU A 26 14.43 -11.33 -4.08
CA GLU A 26 13.99 -11.30 -5.49
C GLU A 26 13.43 -9.93 -5.91
N ARG A 27 12.77 -9.18 -5.02
CA ARG A 27 12.20 -7.85 -5.35
C ARG A 27 13.27 -6.76 -5.37
N PHE A 28 14.22 -6.80 -4.43
CA PHE A 28 15.35 -5.86 -4.42
C PHE A 28 16.41 -6.21 -5.48
N ALA A 29 16.61 -7.50 -5.84
CA ALA A 29 17.48 -7.88 -6.96
C ALA A 29 16.90 -7.52 -8.35
N ASN A 30 15.58 -7.32 -8.45
CA ASN A 30 14.91 -6.84 -9.66
C ASN A 30 14.75 -5.32 -9.73
N LEU A 31 15.30 -4.55 -8.78
CA LEU A 31 15.37 -3.11 -8.93
C LEU A 31 16.34 -2.79 -10.06
N ARG A 32 15.80 -2.29 -11.18
CA ARG A 32 16.62 -1.82 -12.28
C ARG A 32 17.35 -0.56 -11.84
N PRO A 33 18.63 -0.39 -12.22
CA PRO A 33 19.40 0.77 -11.82
C PRO A 33 18.64 2.06 -12.15
N LEU A 34 18.57 2.99 -11.20
CA LEU A 34 17.82 4.25 -11.35
C LEU A 34 18.28 5.07 -12.56
N ASN A 35 19.53 4.89 -12.99
CA ASN A 35 20.07 5.50 -14.20
C ASN A 35 19.40 5.00 -15.49
N GLU A 36 18.97 3.74 -15.52
CA GLU A 36 18.19 3.17 -16.64
C GLU A 36 16.73 3.64 -16.59
N PHE A 37 16.21 3.86 -15.38
CA PHE A 37 14.85 4.37 -15.18
C PHE A 37 14.74 5.84 -15.61
N PHE A 38 15.68 6.70 -15.19
CA PHE A 38 15.72 8.11 -15.56
C PHE A 38 16.61 8.39 -16.78
N ASP A 39 16.58 7.53 -17.80
CA ASP A 39 17.32 7.79 -19.04
C ASP A 39 16.57 8.82 -19.91
N ILE A 40 16.80 10.11 -19.61
CA ILE A 40 16.19 11.25 -20.31
C ILE A 40 16.51 11.24 -21.81
N ARG A 41 17.56 10.53 -22.25
CA ARG A 41 17.93 10.43 -23.68
C ARG A 41 16.96 9.56 -24.48
N ARG A 42 16.25 8.64 -23.81
CA ARG A 42 15.24 7.76 -24.42
C ARG A 42 13.82 8.31 -24.28
N VAL A 43 13.68 9.49 -23.69
CA VAL A 43 12.39 10.17 -23.58
C VAL A 43 12.05 10.73 -24.95
N SER A 44 10.97 10.25 -25.54
CA SER A 44 10.47 10.75 -26.82
C SER A 44 8.96 10.91 -26.79
N LYS A 45 8.44 11.76 -27.68
CA LYS A 45 7.01 11.95 -27.82
C LYS A 45 6.43 10.78 -28.63
N PRO A 46 5.46 10.02 -28.09
CA PRO A 46 4.82 8.95 -28.84
C PRO A 46 4.09 9.52 -30.06
N ALA A 47 4.23 8.87 -31.22
CA ALA A 47 3.66 9.34 -32.48
C ALA A 47 2.18 8.98 -32.61
N HIS A 48 1.75 7.84 -32.02
CA HIS A 48 0.38 7.35 -32.07
C HIS A 48 -0.07 6.69 -30.74
N PHE A 49 -1.38 6.55 -30.52
CA PHE A 49 -1.94 5.85 -29.35
C PHE A 49 -1.55 4.35 -29.28
N GLY A 50 -1.26 3.72 -30.42
CA GLY A 50 -0.72 2.37 -30.47
C GLY A 50 0.65 2.28 -29.80
N ASP A 51 1.55 3.22 -30.10
CA ASP A 51 2.89 3.30 -29.51
C ASP A 51 2.82 3.49 -28.00
N VAL A 52 1.89 4.33 -27.51
CA VAL A 52 1.70 4.54 -26.07
C VAL A 52 1.38 3.22 -25.37
N THR A 53 0.49 2.41 -25.94
CA THR A 53 0.06 1.15 -25.34
C THR A 53 1.23 0.15 -25.29
N GLN A 54 2.00 0.04 -26.38
CA GLN A 54 3.18 -0.82 -26.44
C GLN A 54 4.26 -0.37 -25.44
N ARG A 55 4.58 0.93 -25.41
CA ARG A 55 5.55 1.53 -24.47
C ARG A 55 5.14 1.27 -23.03
N VAL A 56 3.88 1.51 -22.68
CA VAL A 56 3.36 1.30 -21.33
C VAL A 56 3.45 -0.17 -20.93
N ASN A 57 3.01 -1.10 -21.76
CA ASN A 57 3.06 -2.53 -21.45
C ASN A 57 4.50 -3.03 -21.24
N TYR A 58 5.43 -2.64 -22.11
CA TYR A 58 6.84 -2.98 -21.99
C TYR A 58 7.46 -2.39 -20.71
N ASN A 59 7.32 -1.07 -20.52
CA ASN A 59 7.95 -0.36 -19.41
C ASN A 59 7.36 -0.74 -18.05
N LEU A 60 6.05 -0.96 -17.94
CA LEU A 60 5.41 -1.43 -16.70
C LEU A 60 5.96 -2.78 -16.25
N SER A 61 6.17 -3.71 -17.19
CA SER A 61 6.78 -5.01 -16.90
C SER A 61 8.25 -4.84 -16.52
N ARG A 62 9.01 -4.09 -17.33
CA ARG A 62 10.45 -3.86 -17.18
C ARG A 62 10.84 -3.20 -15.85
N PHE A 63 10.07 -2.20 -15.42
CA PHE A 63 10.36 -1.36 -14.25
C PHE A 63 9.35 -1.55 -13.11
N SER A 64 8.67 -2.69 -13.06
CA SER A 64 7.63 -3.01 -12.05
C SER A 64 8.06 -2.75 -10.60
N SER A 65 9.28 -3.14 -10.22
CA SER A 65 9.83 -2.90 -8.88
C SER A 65 10.08 -1.41 -8.61
N ASN A 66 10.58 -0.66 -9.59
CA ASN A 66 10.81 0.79 -9.47
C ASN A 66 9.48 1.54 -9.30
N TYR A 67 8.45 1.17 -10.06
CA TYR A 67 7.10 1.72 -9.90
C TYR A 67 6.46 1.34 -8.56
N ALA A 68 6.71 0.13 -8.05
CA ALA A 68 6.26 -0.26 -6.72
C ALA A 68 6.89 0.60 -5.61
N VAL A 69 8.17 0.97 -5.76
CA VAL A 69 8.85 1.89 -4.83
C VAL A 69 8.24 3.29 -4.89
N ILE A 70 8.00 3.83 -6.09
CA ILE A 70 7.33 5.13 -6.27
C ILE A 70 5.93 5.11 -5.63
N PHE A 71 5.15 4.07 -5.89
CA PHE A 71 3.84 3.90 -5.28
C PHE A 71 3.92 3.85 -3.75
N ALA A 72 4.88 3.11 -3.18
CA ALA A 72 5.10 3.06 -1.74
C ALA A 72 5.49 4.43 -1.14
N MET A 73 6.34 5.19 -1.84
CA MET A 73 6.67 6.57 -1.45
C MET A 73 5.45 7.48 -1.48
N LEU A 74 4.61 7.38 -2.52
CA LEU A 74 3.36 8.14 -2.63
C LEU A 74 2.36 7.74 -1.54
N CYS A 75 2.26 6.46 -1.20
CA CYS A 75 1.46 5.98 -0.07
C CYS A 75 1.93 6.63 1.23
N PHE A 76 3.23 6.58 1.52
CA PHE A 76 3.79 7.18 2.72
C PHE A 76 3.58 8.70 2.77
N TYR A 77 3.79 9.38 1.64
CA TYR A 77 3.51 10.80 1.50
C TYR A 77 2.03 11.12 1.75
N SER A 78 1.10 10.31 1.22
CA SER A 78 -0.34 10.51 1.40
C SER A 78 -0.77 10.38 2.86
N LEU A 79 -0.13 9.49 3.62
CA LEU A 79 -0.37 9.32 5.06
C LEU A 79 0.16 10.51 5.88
N ILE A 80 1.37 11.00 5.60
CA ILE A 80 1.93 12.15 6.32
C ILE A 80 1.17 13.45 6.00
N SER A 81 0.73 13.60 4.75
CA SER A 81 -0.02 14.79 4.30
C SER A 81 -1.39 14.90 4.97
N ASN A 82 -1.93 13.79 5.49
CA ASN A 82 -3.21 13.75 6.19
C ASN A 82 -3.03 13.28 7.65
N PRO A 83 -2.62 14.18 8.56
CA PRO A 83 -2.36 13.83 9.96
C PRO A 83 -3.60 13.31 10.69
N LEU A 84 -4.80 13.72 10.27
CA LEU A 84 -6.06 13.25 10.84
C LEU A 84 -6.31 11.78 10.47
N LEU A 85 -6.12 11.41 9.20
CA LEU A 85 -6.19 10.02 8.75
C LEU A 85 -5.18 9.14 9.49
N LEU A 86 -3.94 9.61 9.63
CA LEU A 86 -2.90 8.92 10.37
C LEU A 86 -3.30 8.73 11.84
N PHE A 87 -3.86 9.77 12.48
CA PHE A 87 -4.37 9.68 13.84
C PHE A 87 -5.51 8.67 13.97
N VAL A 88 -6.48 8.65 13.05
CA VAL A 88 -7.60 7.69 13.07
C VAL A 88 -7.10 6.26 12.91
N ILE A 89 -6.15 6.02 11.99
CA ILE A 89 -5.50 4.72 11.84
C ILE A 89 -4.81 4.32 13.15
N GLY A 90 -4.04 5.22 13.75
CA GLY A 90 -3.37 5.00 15.03
C GLY A 90 -4.34 4.72 16.17
N LEU A 91 -5.45 5.44 16.24
CA LEU A 91 -6.52 5.27 17.23
C LEU A 91 -7.19 3.91 17.10
N VAL A 92 -7.50 3.48 15.87
CA VAL A 92 -8.14 2.18 15.61
C VAL A 92 -7.15 1.05 15.89
N VAL A 93 -5.94 1.10 15.34
CA VAL A 93 -4.93 0.03 15.54
C VAL A 93 -4.51 -0.04 17.01
N GLY A 94 -4.18 1.10 17.62
CA GLY A 94 -3.82 1.20 19.03
C GLY A 94 -4.97 0.80 19.95
N GLY A 95 -6.20 1.21 19.64
CA GLY A 95 -7.40 0.82 20.37
C GLY A 95 -7.66 -0.68 20.29
N MET A 96 -7.61 -1.27 19.09
CA MET A 96 -7.75 -2.71 18.90
C MET A 96 -6.64 -3.49 19.60
N PHE A 97 -5.40 -3.01 19.56
CA PHE A 97 -4.27 -3.63 20.25
C PHE A 97 -4.44 -3.59 21.78
N LEU A 98 -4.82 -2.43 22.32
CA LEU A 98 -5.06 -2.25 23.75
C LEU A 98 -6.22 -3.13 24.24
N ILE A 99 -7.32 -3.18 23.50
CA ILE A 99 -8.47 -4.03 23.84
C ILE A 99 -8.11 -5.51 23.71
N GLY A 100 -7.35 -5.88 22.67
CA GLY A 100 -6.85 -7.25 22.49
C GLY A 100 -5.96 -7.72 23.63
N LYS A 101 -5.18 -6.81 24.23
CA LYS A 101 -4.34 -7.10 25.40
C LYS A 101 -5.13 -7.45 26.66
N LEU A 102 -6.41 -7.06 26.75
CA LEU A 102 -7.29 -7.38 27.88
C LEU A 102 -7.78 -8.83 27.88
N ASN A 103 -7.53 -9.62 26.82
CA ASN A 103 -7.89 -11.05 26.75
C ASN A 103 -9.37 -11.36 27.05
N GLY A 104 -10.28 -10.40 26.86
CA GLY A 104 -11.71 -10.54 27.15
C GLY A 104 -12.10 -10.20 28.59
N GLU A 105 -11.15 -9.82 29.44
CA GLU A 105 -11.40 -9.31 30.78
C GLU A 105 -11.94 -7.87 30.72
N ALA A 106 -12.85 -7.54 31.65
CA ALA A 106 -13.34 -6.17 31.75
C ALA A 106 -12.19 -5.25 32.18
N LEU A 107 -12.04 -4.12 31.48
CA LEU A 107 -11.09 -3.09 31.86
C LEU A 107 -11.56 -2.48 33.18
N SER A 108 -10.81 -2.73 34.26
CA SER A 108 -11.01 -2.15 35.59
C SER A 108 -9.82 -1.24 35.93
N ILE A 109 -9.81 -0.03 35.37
CA ILE A 109 -8.83 0.99 35.72
C ILE A 109 -9.50 1.94 36.73
N GLY A 110 -9.25 1.69 38.02
CA GLY A 110 -9.83 2.49 39.11
C GLY A 110 -11.36 2.44 39.12
N PRO A 111 -12.08 3.59 39.06
CA PRO A 111 -13.54 3.63 39.08
C PRO A 111 -14.20 3.25 37.74
N VAL A 112 -13.43 3.07 36.66
CA VAL A 112 -13.96 2.79 35.33
C VAL A 112 -13.99 1.28 35.11
N HIS A 113 -15.20 0.73 35.07
CA HIS A 113 -15.48 -0.65 34.68
C HIS A 113 -16.11 -0.66 33.29
N ALA A 114 -15.33 -1.03 32.28
CA ALA A 114 -15.82 -1.15 30.91
C ALA A 114 -15.62 -2.57 30.41
N THR A 115 -16.68 -3.18 29.91
CA THR A 115 -16.58 -4.48 29.22
C THR A 115 -15.90 -4.33 27.86
N THR A 116 -15.25 -5.38 27.39
CA THR A 116 -14.57 -5.43 26.08
C THR A 116 -15.49 -4.99 24.94
N SER A 117 -16.77 -5.36 24.99
CA SER A 117 -17.78 -4.93 24.01
C SER A 117 -18.01 -3.42 24.03
N GLN A 118 -18.12 -2.80 25.22
CA GLN A 118 -18.29 -1.35 25.35
C GLN A 118 -17.07 -0.58 24.85
N LEU A 119 -15.86 -1.12 25.03
CA LEU A 119 -14.63 -0.52 24.50
C LEU A 119 -14.58 -0.57 22.98
N TYR A 120 -14.95 -1.69 22.35
CA TYR A 120 -15.05 -1.77 20.90
C TYR A 120 -16.16 -0.87 20.34
N THR A 121 -17.31 -0.80 21.01
CA THR A 121 -18.38 0.13 20.62
C THR A 121 -17.94 1.58 20.74
N GLY A 122 -17.29 1.97 21.84
CA GLY A 122 -16.75 3.31 22.02
C GLY A 122 -15.69 3.65 20.98
N LEU A 123 -14.79 2.71 20.68
CA LEU A 123 -13.78 2.85 19.63
C LEU A 123 -14.45 3.11 18.27
N LEU A 124 -15.49 2.36 17.93
CA LEU A 124 -16.23 2.53 16.67
C LEU A 124 -16.96 3.88 16.62
N VAL A 125 -17.66 4.25 17.70
CA VAL A 125 -18.41 5.51 17.79
C VAL A 125 -17.51 6.73 17.67
N VAL A 126 -16.25 6.66 18.11
CA VAL A 126 -15.27 7.73 17.95
C VAL A 126 -14.56 7.65 16.59
N ALA A 127 -14.13 6.46 16.18
CA ALA A 127 -13.36 6.26 14.96
C ALA A 127 -14.16 6.50 13.68
N VAL A 128 -15.46 6.18 13.66
CA VAL A 128 -16.28 6.35 12.45
C VAL A 128 -16.47 7.83 12.08
N PRO A 129 -16.96 8.72 12.99
CA PRO A 129 -17.07 10.14 12.69
C PRO A 129 -15.73 10.78 12.34
N LEU A 130 -14.68 10.46 13.11
CA LEU A 130 -13.33 10.96 12.81
C LEU A 130 -12.80 10.43 11.47
N GLY A 131 -13.11 9.19 11.12
CA GLY A 131 -12.76 8.58 9.84
C GLY A 131 -13.45 9.25 8.66
N PHE A 132 -14.72 9.65 8.82
CA PHE A 132 -15.40 10.47 7.81
C PHE A 132 -14.75 11.84 7.65
N LEU A 133 -14.39 12.50 8.75
CA LEU A 133 -13.66 13.77 8.73
C LEU A 133 -12.27 13.64 8.09
N ALA A 134 -11.60 12.50 8.29
CA ALA A 134 -10.29 12.22 7.70
C ALA A 134 -10.32 12.12 6.17
N SER A 135 -11.51 12.01 5.56
CA SER A 135 -11.69 11.93 4.11
C SER A 135 -10.77 10.89 3.43
N PRO A 136 -10.79 9.61 3.87
CA PRO A 136 -9.95 8.54 3.31
C PRO A 136 -10.15 8.39 1.81
N ILE A 137 -11.39 8.56 1.33
CA ILE A 137 -11.75 8.49 -0.08
C ILE A 137 -10.94 9.51 -0.89
N SER A 138 -10.89 10.77 -0.45
CA SER A 138 -10.10 11.81 -1.12
C SER A 138 -8.62 11.45 -1.18
N THR A 139 -8.08 10.91 -0.09
CA THR A 139 -6.67 10.47 -0.02
C THR A 139 -6.37 9.34 -1.01
N VAL A 140 -7.28 8.36 -1.12
CA VAL A 140 -7.16 7.25 -2.09
C VAL A 140 -7.25 7.75 -3.53
N PHE A 141 -8.21 8.63 -3.85
CA PHE A 141 -8.33 9.20 -5.19
C PHE A 141 -7.09 10.05 -5.56
N TRP A 142 -6.55 10.80 -4.61
CA TRP A 142 -5.30 11.53 -4.81
C TRP A 142 -4.14 10.57 -5.09
N LEU A 143 -3.99 9.50 -4.31
CA LEU A 143 -2.96 8.49 -4.48
C LEU A 143 -3.07 7.78 -5.84
N LEU A 144 -4.28 7.40 -6.25
CA LEU A 144 -4.54 6.79 -7.55
C LEU A 144 -4.22 7.75 -8.69
N GLY A 145 -4.64 9.01 -8.61
CA GLY A 145 -4.33 10.02 -9.62
C GLY A 145 -2.83 10.30 -9.73
N ALA A 146 -2.16 10.53 -8.61
CA ALA A 146 -0.73 10.80 -8.56
C ALA A 146 0.09 9.62 -9.07
N SER A 147 -0.25 8.39 -8.66
CA SER A 147 0.43 7.18 -9.14
C SER A 147 0.16 6.94 -10.63
N ALA A 148 -1.07 7.12 -11.11
CA ALA A 148 -1.39 6.99 -12.54
C ALA A 148 -0.59 7.99 -13.38
N VAL A 149 -0.58 9.27 -13.00
CA VAL A 149 0.14 10.32 -13.74
C VAL A 149 1.65 10.07 -13.72
N THR A 150 2.23 9.71 -12.57
CA THR A 150 3.68 9.49 -12.47
C THR A 150 4.13 8.22 -13.17
N ILE A 151 3.44 7.09 -12.94
CA ILE A 151 3.82 5.78 -13.51
C ILE A 151 3.50 5.72 -15.00
N LEU A 152 2.27 6.04 -15.40
CA LEU A 152 1.86 5.96 -16.82
C LEU A 152 2.50 7.09 -17.63
N GLY A 153 2.68 8.28 -17.04
CA GLY A 153 3.47 9.34 -17.64
C GLY A 153 4.87 8.83 -17.97
N HIS A 154 5.61 8.36 -16.97
CA HIS A 154 6.95 7.82 -17.19
C HIS A 154 6.97 6.66 -18.21
N ALA A 155 6.05 5.70 -18.11
CA ALA A 155 6.00 4.52 -18.96
C ALA A 155 5.61 4.83 -20.43
N SER A 156 4.85 5.89 -20.68
CA SER A 156 4.43 6.29 -22.04
C SER A 156 5.49 7.10 -22.79
N PHE A 157 6.31 7.86 -22.08
CA PHE A 157 7.35 8.70 -22.66
C PHE A 157 8.69 7.98 -22.86
N LEU A 158 8.95 6.90 -22.13
CA LEU A 158 10.20 6.15 -22.25
C LEU A 158 10.15 5.17 -23.43
N GLU A 159 11.09 5.30 -24.37
CA GLU A 159 11.20 4.36 -25.50
C GLU A 159 11.80 3.02 -25.06
N PRO A 160 11.16 1.89 -25.43
CA PRO A 160 11.77 0.57 -25.35
C PRO A 160 13.08 0.53 -26.15
N PRO A 161 14.10 -0.19 -25.66
CA PRO A 161 15.35 -0.36 -26.39
C PRO A 161 15.12 -1.09 -27.72
N VAL A 162 15.94 -0.81 -28.74
CA VAL A 162 15.79 -1.41 -30.08
C VAL A 162 15.82 -2.94 -30.06
N GLU A 163 16.53 -3.53 -29.11
CA GLU A 163 16.58 -4.98 -28.86
C GLU A 163 15.20 -5.60 -28.66
N SER A 164 14.26 -4.92 -27.97
CA SER A 164 12.91 -5.47 -27.78
C SER A 164 12.09 -5.51 -29.07
N ALA A 165 12.39 -4.63 -30.04
CA ALA A 165 11.74 -4.66 -31.34
C ALA A 165 12.21 -5.86 -32.19
N PHE A 166 13.45 -6.30 -31.99
CA PHE A 166 13.98 -7.50 -32.64
C PHE A 166 13.49 -8.80 -31.99
N GLU A 167 13.27 -8.80 -30.67
CA GLU A 167 12.67 -9.93 -29.95
C GLU A 167 11.21 -10.18 -30.38
N GLU A 168 10.42 -9.12 -30.59
CA GLU A 168 9.04 -9.23 -31.12
C GLU A 168 8.96 -9.73 -32.57
N GLN A 169 10.02 -9.55 -33.37
CA GLN A 169 10.07 -10.03 -34.77
C GLN A 169 10.55 -11.48 -34.91
N GLN A 170 11.11 -12.06 -33.85
CA GLN A 170 11.62 -13.44 -33.82
C GLN A 170 10.62 -14.46 -33.27
N VAL A 171 9.43 -14.01 -32.84
CA VAL A 171 8.27 -14.82 -32.42
C VAL A 171 7.18 -14.82 -33.47
#